data_AF-A0A7X9JGF1-F1
#
_entry.id   AF-A0A7X9JGF1-F1
#
_cell.length_a   1.000
_cell.length_b   1.000
_cell.length_c   1.000
_cell.angle_alpha   90.00
_cell.angle_beta   90.00
_cell.angle_gamma   90.00
#
_symmetry.space_group_name_H-M   'P 1'
#
loop_
_entity.id
_entity.type
_entity.pdbx_description
1 polymer ?
#
loop_
_entity_poly.entity_id
_entity_poly.type
_entity_poly.pdbx_seq_one_letter_code
_entity_poly.pdbx_strand_id
1 'polypeptide(L)'
;SFLALQIATSKSKNMDELWHNIVEAMEMLKFHHAKLMVIDEPVREWTMPEDGEHAYFCAPSSEADLDGMLRFEIPLREYGSDTFMGKLILIKDLKKGFLKSYTIRRVEHLRRSLIPVLKKLKLKDG
;
A
#
# COMPACT_ATOMS: atom_id res chain seq x y z
N SER A 1 -5.33 14.84 5.01
CA SER A 1 -5.81 13.98 6.13
C SER A 1 -6.12 12.59 5.58
N PHE A 2 -6.20 11.55 6.41
CA PHE A 2 -6.46 10.18 5.90
C PHE A 2 -7.82 10.06 5.19
N LEU A 3 -8.83 10.82 5.63
CA LEU A 3 -10.12 10.92 4.94
C LEU A 3 -9.98 11.56 3.55
N ALA A 4 -9.16 12.60 3.41
CA ALA A 4 -8.91 13.23 2.10
C ALA A 4 -8.27 12.23 1.11
N LEU A 5 -7.35 11.38 1.58
CA LEU A 5 -6.74 10.34 0.77
C LEU A 5 -7.71 9.23 0.37
N GLN A 6 -8.64 8.86 1.25
CA GLN A 6 -9.72 7.92 0.89
C GLN A 6 -10.61 8.49 -0.23
N ILE A 7 -10.91 9.80 -0.16
CA ILE A 7 -11.68 10.50 -1.19
C ILE A 7 -10.89 10.61 -2.50
N ALA A 8 -9.59 10.89 -2.44
CA ALA A 8 -8.74 10.97 -3.61
C ALA A 8 -8.64 9.59 -4.30
N THR A 9 -8.38 8.55 -3.51
CA THR A 9 -8.33 7.14 -3.96
C THR A 9 -9.61 6.74 -4.66
N SER A 10 -10.79 7.06 -4.08
CA SER A 10 -12.08 6.72 -4.67
C SER A 10 -12.38 7.47 -5.98
N LYS A 11 -11.71 8.59 -6.22
CA LYS A 11 -11.86 9.44 -7.41
C LYS A 11 -10.83 9.17 -8.50
N SER A 12 -9.82 8.33 -8.26
CA SER A 12 -8.79 7.98 -9.24
C SER A 12 -9.39 7.52 -10.56
N LYS A 13 -8.88 8.08 -11.66
CA LYS A 13 -9.39 7.85 -13.02
C LYS A 13 -8.59 6.81 -13.80
N ASN A 14 -7.36 6.54 -13.37
CA ASN A 14 -6.43 5.57 -13.95
C ASN A 14 -5.54 4.96 -12.85
N MET A 15 -4.74 3.96 -13.23
CA MET A 15 -3.85 3.24 -12.30
C MET A 15 -2.71 4.10 -11.73
N ASP A 16 -2.23 5.12 -12.47
CA ASP A 16 -1.16 6.00 -11.99
C ASP A 16 -1.65 6.95 -10.89
N GLU A 17 -2.82 7.56 -11.09
CA GLU A 17 -3.49 8.37 -10.07
C GLU A 17 -3.83 7.54 -8.82
N LEU A 18 -4.27 6.29 -9.01
CA LEU A 18 -4.54 5.37 -7.91
C LEU A 18 -3.26 5.09 -7.11
N TRP A 19 -2.17 4.79 -7.81
CA TRP A 19 -0.89 4.50 -7.20
C TRP A 19 -0.33 5.69 -6.44
N HIS A 20 -0.41 6.89 -7.00
CA HIS A 20 0.00 8.12 -6.33
C HIS A 20 -0.71 8.31 -4.99
N ASN A 21 -2.03 8.16 -4.94
CA ASN A 21 -2.82 8.27 -3.71
C ASN A 21 -2.46 7.19 -2.67
N ILE A 22 -2.11 5.98 -3.11
CA ILE A 22 -1.61 4.92 -2.22
C ILE A 22 -0.27 5.33 -1.61
N VAL A 23 0.66 5.85 -2.42
CA VAL A 23 1.97 6.33 -1.95
C VAL A 23 1.82 7.43 -0.90
N GLU A 24 0.99 8.44 -1.15
CA GLU A 24 0.72 9.49 -0.16
C GLU A 24 0.16 8.91 1.16
N ALA A 25 -0.71 7.89 1.08
CA ALA A 25 -1.21 7.21 2.27
C ALA A 25 -0.10 6.48 3.04
N MET A 26 0.87 5.91 2.35
CA MET A 26 1.99 5.21 2.98
C MET A 26 2.95 6.17 3.67
N GLU A 27 3.23 7.32 3.07
CA GLU A 27 4.01 8.41 3.68
C GLU A 27 3.33 8.93 4.95
N MET A 28 2.01 9.16 4.89
CA MET A 28 1.22 9.58 6.06
C MET A 28 1.20 8.53 7.19
N LEU A 29 1.19 7.25 6.83
CA LEU A 29 1.20 6.13 7.78
C LEU A 29 2.62 5.72 8.22
N LYS A 30 3.65 6.36 7.64
CA LYS A 30 5.07 6.06 7.89
C LYS A 30 5.40 4.59 7.62
N PHE A 31 4.88 4.05 6.53
CA PHE A 31 5.37 2.80 5.94
C PHE A 31 6.64 3.07 5.14
N HIS A 32 7.51 2.08 5.04
CA HIS A 32 8.81 2.24 4.39
C HIS A 32 8.85 1.64 2.99
N HIS A 33 7.93 0.72 2.70
CA HIS A 33 7.79 0.13 1.39
C HIS A 33 6.34 -0.26 1.13
N ALA A 34 5.93 -0.12 -0.13
CA ALA A 34 4.64 -0.55 -0.60
C ALA A 34 4.76 -1.15 -1.99
N LYS A 35 3.97 -2.20 -2.25
CA LYS A 35 3.90 -2.87 -3.53
C LYS A 35 2.46 -3.22 -3.85
N LEU A 36 2.00 -2.78 -5.03
CA LEU A 36 0.68 -3.09 -5.56
C LEU A 36 0.83 -4.08 -6.71
N MET A 37 0.21 -5.23 -6.54
CA MET A 37 0.12 -6.27 -7.55
C MET A 37 -1.36 -6.39 -7.93
N VAL A 38 -1.71 -6.05 -9.16
CA VAL A 38 -3.05 -6.21 -9.72
C VAL A 38 -2.93 -7.18 -10.89
N ILE A 39 -3.88 -8.11 -11.03
CA ILE A 39 -3.88 -9.08 -12.14
C ILE A 39 -3.90 -8.31 -13.47
N ASP A 40 -3.09 -8.75 -14.42
CA ASP A 40 -2.93 -8.13 -15.74
C ASP A 40 -2.46 -6.66 -15.72
N GLU A 41 -1.86 -6.19 -14.62
CA GLU A 41 -1.21 -4.89 -14.54
C GLU A 41 0.29 -5.04 -14.26
N PRO A 42 1.13 -4.11 -14.71
CA PRO A 42 2.50 -4.04 -14.23
C PRO A 42 2.53 -3.82 -12.72
N VAL A 43 3.47 -4.49 -12.07
CA VAL A 43 3.72 -4.34 -10.63
C VAL A 43 4.19 -2.92 -10.34
N ARG A 44 3.58 -2.29 -9.32
CA ARG A 44 3.94 -0.96 -8.86
C ARG A 44 4.58 -1.05 -7.49
N GLU A 45 5.70 -0.37 -7.30
CA GLU A 45 6.53 -0.49 -6.11
C GLU A 45 7.06 0.88 -5.70
N TRP A 46 7.08 1.14 -4.40
CA TRP A 46 7.53 2.38 -3.81
C TRP A 46 8.30 2.07 -2.54
N THR A 47 9.38 2.81 -2.34
CA THR A 47 10.17 2.81 -1.12
C THR A 47 10.20 4.24 -0.60
N MET A 48 10.11 4.42 0.71
CA MET A 48 10.23 5.73 1.33
C MET A 48 11.53 6.40 0.86
N PRO A 49 11.48 7.63 0.33
CA PRO A 49 12.68 8.40 0.05
C PRO A 49 13.50 8.53 1.32
N GLU A 50 14.80 8.28 1.23
CA GLU A 50 15.69 8.42 2.37
C GLU A 50 15.93 9.93 2.61
N ASP A 51 15.38 10.45 3.70
CA ASP A 51 15.86 11.71 4.26
C ASP A 51 17.33 11.48 4.65
N GLY A 52 18.24 12.33 4.17
CA GLY A 52 19.69 12.11 4.02
C GLY A 52 20.53 11.74 5.25
N GLU A 53 19.95 11.24 6.34
CA GLU A 53 20.66 10.66 7.49
C GLU A 53 20.39 9.17 7.72
N HIS A 54 19.37 8.55 7.12
CA HIS A 54 18.98 7.15 7.45
C HIS A 54 18.92 6.23 6.23
N ALA A 55 20.04 6.22 5.50
CA ALA A 55 20.28 5.45 4.29
C ALA A 55 20.50 3.95 4.55
N TYR A 56 19.46 3.24 4.96
CA TYR A 56 19.45 1.78 5.03
C TYR A 56 18.03 1.27 4.78
N PHE A 57 17.53 1.43 3.55
CA PHE A 57 16.64 0.43 2.96
C PHE A 57 17.38 -0.36 1.87
N CYS A 58 18.56 -0.88 2.23
CA CYS A 58 19.10 -2.03 1.51
C CYS A 58 18.11 -3.19 1.73
N ALA A 59 17.81 -3.93 0.66
CA ALA A 59 17.11 -5.20 0.78
C ALA A 59 17.75 -6.01 1.92
N PRO A 60 16.96 -6.65 2.81
CA PRO A 60 17.48 -7.32 3.99
C PRO A 60 18.58 -8.29 3.56
N SER A 61 19.80 -8.00 4.03
CA SER A 61 21.01 -8.74 3.67
C SER A 61 21.23 -9.95 4.59
N SER A 62 20.50 -9.98 5.70
CA SER A 62 20.54 -11.03 6.72
C SER A 62 19.17 -11.20 7.38
N GLU A 63 18.93 -12.35 8.03
CA GLU A 63 17.74 -12.57 8.85
C GLU A 63 17.63 -11.57 10.02
N ALA A 64 18.75 -11.03 10.51
CA ALA A 64 18.77 -10.00 11.55
C ALA A 64 18.22 -8.64 11.07
N ASP A 65 18.26 -8.37 9.75
CA ASP A 65 17.65 -7.19 9.15
C ASP A 65 16.11 -7.28 9.15
N LEU A 66 15.56 -8.50 9.21
CA LEU A 66 14.12 -8.76 9.24
C LEU A 66 13.50 -8.63 10.65
N ASP A 67 14.31 -8.65 11.71
CA ASP A 67 13.82 -8.65 13.11
C ASP A 67 12.98 -7.40 13.44
N GLY A 68 13.21 -6.29 12.74
CA GLY A 68 12.41 -5.07 12.87
C GLY A 68 11.23 -4.95 11.91
N MET A 69 11.09 -5.85 10.94
CA MET A 69 10.22 -5.65 9.78
C MET A 69 8.81 -6.21 10.02
N LEU A 70 7.82 -5.31 10.01
CA LEU A 70 6.42 -5.69 9.97
C LEU A 70 5.91 -5.66 8.54
N ARG A 71 5.34 -6.78 8.08
CA ARG A 71 4.78 -6.92 6.74
C ARG A 71 3.29 -7.18 6.78
N PHE A 72 2.53 -6.40 6.03
CA PHE A 72 1.11 -6.65 5.73
C PHE A 72 0.98 -7.18 4.31
N GLU A 73 0.34 -8.33 4.15
CA GLU A 73 -0.08 -8.85 2.85
C GLU A 73 -1.59 -8.82 2.76
N ILE A 74 -2.11 -7.87 1.98
CA ILE A 74 -3.53 -7.51 2.01
C ILE A 74 -4.17 -7.93 0.69
N PRO A 75 -5.05 -8.95 0.69
CA PRO A 75 -5.73 -9.37 -0.52
C PRO A 75 -6.77 -8.33 -0.97
N LEU A 76 -6.74 -8.03 -2.27
CA LEU A 76 -7.71 -7.17 -2.95
C LEU A 76 -8.82 -8.05 -3.52
N ARG A 77 -9.70 -8.50 -2.63
CA ARG A 77 -10.93 -9.22 -2.95
C ARG A 77 -12.06 -8.69 -2.08
N GLU A 78 -13.28 -8.69 -2.59
CA GLU A 78 -14.46 -8.35 -1.81
C GLU A 78 -14.80 -9.47 -0.81
N TYR A 79 -15.44 -9.12 0.30
CA TYR A 79 -15.85 -10.13 1.28
C TYR A 79 -16.88 -11.08 0.67
N GLY A 80 -16.64 -12.39 0.77
CA GLY A 80 -17.52 -13.41 0.19
C GLY A 80 -17.44 -13.56 -1.34
N SER A 81 -16.60 -12.80 -2.03
CA SER A 81 -16.38 -12.94 -3.47
C SER A 81 -15.13 -13.77 -3.76
N ASP A 82 -15.21 -14.71 -4.69
CA ASP A 82 -14.07 -15.48 -5.20
C ASP A 82 -13.22 -14.72 -6.21
N THR A 83 -13.65 -13.53 -6.62
CA THR A 83 -12.88 -12.68 -7.53
C THR A 83 -11.70 -12.06 -6.79
N PHE A 84 -10.52 -12.64 -7.00
CA PHE A 84 -9.24 -12.10 -6.55
C PHE A 84 -8.72 -11.10 -7.58
N MET A 85 -8.48 -9.84 -7.18
CA MET A 85 -7.98 -8.79 -8.08
C MET A 85 -6.48 -8.55 -7.94
N GLY A 86 -5.86 -9.09 -6.89
CA GLY A 86 -4.46 -8.86 -6.58
C GLY A 86 -4.18 -8.67 -5.09
N LYS A 87 -3.04 -8.06 -4.76
CA LYS A 87 -2.54 -7.89 -3.39
C LYS A 87 -1.85 -6.53 -3.22
N LEU A 88 -2.08 -5.91 -2.08
CA LEU A 88 -1.29 -4.78 -1.58
C LEU A 88 -0.35 -5.29 -0.48
N ILE A 89 0.95 -5.10 -0.66
CA ILE A 89 1.99 -5.47 0.29
C ILE A 89 2.55 -4.19 0.89
N LEU A 90 2.57 -4.09 2.23
CA LEU A 90 3.11 -2.93 2.94
C LEU A 90 4.17 -3.40 3.94
N ILE A 91 5.32 -2.74 3.99
CA ILE A 91 6.39 -3.06 4.94
C ILE A 91 6.72 -1.84 5.78
N LYS A 92 6.77 -2.04 7.10
CA LYS A 92 7.20 -1.04 8.06
C LYS A 92 8.37 -1.59 8.89
N ASP A 93 9.50 -0.92 8.80
CA ASP A 93 10.58 -1.06 9.78
C ASP A 93 10.17 -0.43 11.12
N LEU A 94 10.05 -1.26 12.16
CA LEU A 94 9.72 -0.87 13.52
C LEU A 94 10.94 -0.33 14.29
N LYS A 95 12.17 -0.58 13.82
CA LYS A 95 13.38 0.06 14.37
C LYS A 95 13.38 1.56 14.10
N LYS A 96 12.79 1.99 12.97
CA LYS A 96 12.59 3.40 12.59
C LYS A 96 11.34 4.05 13.21
N GLY A 97 10.52 3.28 13.93
CA GLY A 97 9.42 3.82 14.73
C GLY A 97 8.20 2.90 14.86
N PHE A 98 7.43 3.14 15.92
CA PHE A 98 6.30 2.29 16.30
C PHE A 98 5.08 2.41 15.36
N LEU A 99 4.24 1.37 15.35
CA LEU A 99 2.88 1.45 14.84
C LEU A 99 2.04 2.38 15.72
N LYS A 100 1.16 3.15 15.09
CA LYS A 100 0.13 3.89 15.81
C LYS A 100 -1.09 2.99 16.01
N SER A 101 -1.84 3.21 17.08
CA SER A 101 -3.06 2.44 17.41
C SER A 101 -4.11 2.43 16.29
N TYR A 102 -4.07 3.43 15.40
CA TYR A 102 -4.99 3.56 14.27
C TYR A 102 -4.48 2.94 12.96
N THR A 103 -3.23 2.45 12.88
CA THR A 103 -2.61 2.07 11.59
C THR A 103 -3.39 0.96 10.91
N ILE A 104 -3.73 -0.12 11.61
CA ILE A 104 -4.48 -1.26 11.04
C ILE A 104 -5.84 -0.82 10.50
N ARG A 105 -6.58 -0.01 11.27
CA ARG A 105 -7.88 0.53 10.84
C ARG A 105 -7.76 1.33 9.55
N ARG A 106 -6.74 2.18 9.45
CA ARG A 106 -6.48 2.99 8.25
C ARG A 106 -6.12 2.12 7.05
N VAL A 107 -5.27 1.12 7.24
CA VAL A 107 -4.89 0.15 6.20
C VAL A 107 -6.12 -0.61 5.67
N GLU A 108 -7.01 -1.11 6.54
CA GLU A 108 -8.25 -1.76 6.11
C GLU A 108 -9.17 -0.79 5.38
N HIS A 109 -9.31 0.45 5.84
CA HIS A 109 -10.10 1.43 5.10
C HIS A 109 -9.52 1.73 3.71
N LEU A 110 -8.20 1.83 3.58
CA LEU A 110 -7.54 1.99 2.28
C LEU A 110 -7.90 0.81 1.37
N ARG A 111 -7.71 -0.43 1.83
CA ARG A 111 -8.10 -1.64 1.09
C ARG A 111 -9.56 -1.58 0.60
N ARG A 112 -10.51 -1.22 1.49
CA ARG A 112 -11.93 -1.09 1.14
C ARG A 112 -12.18 -0.05 0.05
N SER A 113 -11.45 1.06 0.06
CA SER A 113 -11.54 2.07 -1.02
C SER A 113 -10.92 1.62 -2.35
N LEU A 114 -9.90 0.75 -2.32
CA LEU A 114 -9.26 0.25 -3.54
C LEU A 114 -10.17 -0.68 -4.34
N ILE A 115 -10.89 -1.58 -3.68
CA ILE A 115 -11.73 -2.60 -4.34
C ILE A 115 -12.71 -2.01 -5.38
N PRO A 116 -13.59 -1.05 -5.06
CA PRO A 116 -14.53 -0.49 -6.04
C PRO A 116 -13.83 0.29 -7.15
N VAL A 117 -12.70 0.94 -6.85
CA VAL A 117 -11.93 1.71 -7.85
C VAL A 117 -11.30 0.76 -8.85
N LEU A 118 -10.64 -0.29 -8.39
CA LEU A 118 -10.05 -1.31 -9.25
C LEU A 118 -11.10 -1.97 -10.15
N LYS A 119 -12.31 -2.24 -9.61
CA LYS A 119 -13.42 -2.80 -10.42
C LYS A 119 -13.78 -1.84 -11.54
N LYS A 120 -13.93 -0.55 -11.23
CA LYS A 120 -14.24 0.49 -12.22
C LYS A 120 -13.14 0.67 -13.27
N LEU A 121 -11.87 0.61 -12.87
CA LEU A 121 -10.74 0.77 -13.79
C LEU A 121 -10.64 -0.44 -14.74
N LYS A 122 -10.72 -1.67 -14.20
CA LYS A 122 -10.72 -2.89 -15.03
C LYS A 122 -11.90 -3.00 -15.99
N LEU A 123 -13.07 -2.45 -15.64
CA LEU A 123 -14.23 -2.38 -16.53
C LEU A 123 -14.11 -1.34 -17.66
N LYS A 124 -13.15 -0.42 -17.58
CA LYS A 124 -12.92 0.59 -18.64
C LYS A 124 -11.91 0.16 -19.68
N ASP A 125 -11.04 -0.79 -19.31
CA ASP A 125 -9.95 -1.28 -20.15
C ASP A 125 -10.29 -2.62 -20.85
N GLY A 126 -11.50 -3.14 -20.66
CA GLY A 126 -12.07 -4.29 -21.37
C GLY A 126 -13.28 -3.90 -22.20
#